data_AF-A0A0B1SM23-F1
#
_entry.id   AF-A0A0B1SM23-F1
#
_cell.length_a   1.000
_cell.length_b   1.000
_cell.length_c   1.000
_cell.angle_alpha   90.00
_cell.angle_beta   90.00
_cell.angle_gamma   90.00
#
_symmetry.space_group_name_H-M   'P 1'
#
loop_
_entity.id
_entity.type
_entity.pdbx_description
1 polymer ?
#
loop_
_entity_poly.entity_id
_entity_poly.type
_entity_poly.pdbx_seq_one_letter_code
_entity_poly.pdbx_strand_id
1 'polypeptide(L)' 'MGKQCIVVEATSTIAEISEVLCIGCGICVKKCPYDAIKIINLPSNLANECTHRYSMNSFKLHRLPTPRTGEVTFRNVSK' A
#
# COMPACT_ATOMS: atom_id res chain seq x y z
N MET A 1 10.69 24.70 -1.84
CA MET A 1 9.27 24.47 -1.54
C MET A 1 9.09 23.01 -1.13
N GLY A 2 8.76 22.73 0.13
CA GLY A 2 8.55 21.35 0.60
C GLY A 2 7.17 20.83 0.19
N LYS A 3 7.08 19.63 -0.38
CA LYS A 3 5.81 18.95 -0.65
C LYS A 3 5.39 18.16 0.59
N GLN A 4 4.11 18.17 0.93
CA GLN A 4 3.58 17.39 2.05
C GLN A 4 3.43 15.91 1.64
N CYS A 5 3.95 14.99 2.47
CA CYS A 5 3.87 13.55 2.19
C CYS A 5 2.50 12.94 2.55
N ILE A 6 1.80 13.52 3.53
CA ILE A 6 0.47 13.10 3.98
C ILE A 6 -0.45 14.31 3.90
N VAL A 7 -1.58 14.15 3.23
CA VAL A 7 -2.61 15.18 3.10
C VAL A 7 -3.86 14.68 3.81
N VAL A 8 -4.33 15.46 4.78
CA VAL A 8 -5.58 15.21 5.50
C VAL A 8 -6.46 16.42 5.25
N GLU A 9 -7.47 16.24 4.42
CA GLU A 9 -8.46 17.28 4.15
C GLU A 9 -9.66 17.08 5.09
N ALA A 10 -10.18 18.16 5.68
CA ALA A 10 -11.30 18.07 6.62
C ALA A 10 -12.61 17.59 5.98
N THR A 11 -12.70 17.66 4.65
CA THR A 11 -13.82 17.18 3.84
C THR A 11 -13.70 15.70 3.49
N SER A 12 -12.50 15.12 3.61
CA SER A 12 -12.23 13.72 3.27
C SER A 12 -12.30 12.83 4.50
N THR A 13 -12.95 11.68 4.36
CA THR A 13 -12.95 10.63 5.39
C THR A 13 -11.68 9.77 5.37
N ILE A 14 -10.81 9.98 4.37
CA ILE A 14 -9.60 9.18 4.14
C ILE A 14 -8.40 10.12 4.02
N ALA A 15 -7.30 9.76 4.69
CA ALA A 15 -6.01 10.45 4.54
C ALA A 15 -5.27 9.95 3.30
N GLU A 16 -4.75 10.86 2.50
CA GLU A 16 -3.94 10.54 1.32
C GLU A 16 -2.46 10.53 1.67
N ILE A 17 -1.72 9.54 1.16
CA ILE A 17 -0.29 9.37 1.42
C ILE A 17 0.41 9.26 0.08
N SER A 18 1.40 10.12 -0.14
CA SER A 18 2.24 10.07 -1.34
C SER A 18 3.35 9.05 -1.14
N GLU A 19 3.21 7.89 -1.77
CA GLU A 19 4.24 6.82 -1.76
C GLU A 19 5.58 7.29 -2.33
N VAL A 20 5.55 8.25 -3.27
CA VAL A 20 6.76 8.79 -3.93
C VAL A 20 7.61 9.63 -2.99
N LEU A 21 6.96 10.34 -2.07
CA LEU A 21 7.63 11.20 -1.07
C LEU A 21 7.85 10.47 0.26
N CYS A 22 7.20 9.31 0.47
CA CYS A 22 7.32 8.54 1.68
C CYS A 22 8.62 7.73 1.66
N ILE A 23 9.52 8.01 2.60
CA ILE A 23 10.78 7.26 2.80
C ILE A 23 10.65 6.12 3.81
N GLY A 24 9.46 5.85 4.33
CA GLY A 24 9.25 4.81 5.33
C GLY A 24 9.74 5.16 6.75
N CYS A 25 9.81 6.45 7.12
CA CYS A 25 10.37 6.89 8.42
C CYS A 25 9.58 6.47 9.67
N GLY A 26 8.32 6.04 9.53
CA GLY A 26 7.52 5.51 10.65
C GLY A 26 6.99 6.53 11.66
N ILE A 27 7.26 7.83 11.48
CA ILE A 27 6.78 8.88 12.41
C ILE A 27 5.26 9.00 12.38
N CYS A 28 4.65 8.87 11.19
CA CYS A 28 3.19 8.93 11.02
C CYS A 28 2.45 7.81 11.75
N VAL A 29 3.02 6.59 11.78
CA VAL A 29 2.47 5.44 12.50
C VAL A 29 2.42 5.74 14.00
N LYS A 30 3.55 6.18 14.57
CA LYS A 30 3.65 6.50 16.01
C LYS A 30 2.79 7.67 16.45
N LYS A 31 2.57 8.64 15.55
CA LYS A 31 1.79 9.85 15.85
C LYS A 31 0.29 9.61 15.70
N CYS A 32 -0.13 8.56 14.97
CA CYS A 32 -1.54 8.28 14.74
C CYS A 32 -2.16 7.66 16.01
N PRO A 33 -3.16 8.31 16.64
CA PRO A 33 -3.79 7.78 17.85
C PRO A 33 -4.65 6.52 17.60
N TYR A 34 -4.99 6.25 16.34
CA TYR A 34 -5.85 5.14 15.93
C TYR A 34 -5.09 3.99 15.25
N ASP A 35 -3.76 4.07 15.16
CA ASP A 35 -2.93 3.10 14.43
C ASP A 35 -3.44 2.79 13.01
N ALA A 36 -3.99 3.81 12.35
CA ALA A 36 -4.66 3.68 11.05
C ALA A 36 -3.66 3.58 9.87
N ILE A 37 -2.38 3.88 10.11
CA ILE A 37 -1.34 3.93 9.07
C ILE A 37 -0.39 2.77 9.30
N LYS A 38 -0.19 1.94 8.27
CA LYS A 38 0.81 0.86 8.29
C LYS A 38 1.83 1.08 7.18
N ILE A 39 3.10 1.06 7.53
CA ILE A 39 4.19 1.10 6.55
C ILE A 39 4.60 -0.34 6.25
N ILE A 40 4.43 -0.73 4.99
CA ILE A 40 4.78 -2.06 4.51
C ILE A 40 5.99 -1.89 3.60
N ASN A 41 7.12 -2.48 3.99
CA ASN A 41 8.31 -2.50 3.15
C ASN A 41 8.12 -3.59 2.08
N LEU A 42 7.68 -3.18 0.89
CA LEU A 42 7.69 -4.09 -0.25
C LEU A 42 9.14 -4.33 -0.69
N PRO A 43 9.54 -5.59 -0.96
CA PRO A 43 10.82 -5.85 -1.60
C PRO A 43 10.85 -5.15 -2.96
N SER A 44 11.97 -4.51 -3.30
CA SER A 44 12.12 -3.63 -4.46
C SER A 44 11.74 -4.28 -5.80
N ASN A 45 11.82 -5.61 -5.87
CA ASN A 45 11.45 -6.41 -7.04
C ASN A 45 9.92 -6.47 -7.29
N LEU A 46 9.10 -6.32 -6.24
CA LEU A 46 7.65 -6.51 -6.29
C LEU A 46 6.89 -5.25 -6.75
N ALA A 47 7.53 -4.08 -6.67
CA ALA A 47 6.96 -2.81 -7.12
C ALA A 47 6.58 -2.85 -8.61
N ASN A 48 7.38 -3.53 -9.43
CA ASN A 48 7.18 -3.66 -10.88
C ASN A 48 6.15 -4.73 -11.28
N GLU A 49 5.62 -5.49 -10.31
CA GLU A 49 4.73 -6.63 -10.57
C GLU A 49 3.31 -6.40 -10.08
N CYS A 50 2.92 -5.13 -9.94
CA CYS A 50 1.56 -4.75 -9.59
C CYS A 50 0.61 -5.08 -10.73
N THR A 51 -0.13 -6.18 -10.61
CA THR A 51 -1.19 -6.55 -11.56
C THR A 51 -2.37 -5.59 -11.43
N HIS A 52 -2.75 -5.25 -10.21
CA HIS A 52 -3.89 -4.36 -9.95
C HIS A 52 -3.75 -3.63 -8.61
N ARG A 53 -4.21 -2.38 -8.57
CA ARG A 53 -4.32 -1.55 -7.35
C ARG A 53 -5.77 -1.09 -7.23
N TYR A 54 -6.42 -1.41 -6.11
CA TYR A 54 -7.83 -1.09 -5.92
C TYR A 54 -8.08 0.39 -5.58
N SER A 55 -7.22 1.03 -4.79
CA SER A 55 -7.23 2.48 -4.57
C SER A 55 -5.91 2.98 -3.98
N MET A 56 -5.77 4.31 -3.82
CA MET A 56 -4.67 4.91 -3.07
C MET A 56 -4.72 4.44 -1.62
N ASN A 57 -3.58 4.00 -1.06
CA ASN A 57 -3.47 3.42 0.28
C ASN A 57 -4.26 2.13 0.51
N SER A 58 -4.66 1.44 -0.56
CA SER A 58 -5.40 0.18 -0.49
C SER A 58 -4.61 -0.96 -1.10
N PHE A 59 -5.23 -2.13 -1.06
CA PHE A 59 -4.64 -3.40 -1.43
C PHE A 59 -4.08 -3.39 -2.86
N LYS A 60 -2.86 -3.93 -3.01
CA LYS A 60 -2.18 -4.15 -4.28
C LYS A 60 -1.97 -5.64 -4.53
N LEU A 61 -2.40 -6.06 -5.70
CA LEU A 61 -2.33 -7.43 -6.16
C LEU A 61 -1.05 -7.63 -7.00
N HIS A 62 -0.02 -8.29 -6.45
CA HIS A 62 1.24 -8.64 -7.16
C HIS A 62 1.37 -10.08 -7.72
N ARG A 63 1.36 -10.27 -9.05
CA ARG A 63 1.38 -11.57 -9.80
C ARG A 63 0.18 -12.52 -9.65
N LEU A 64 -0.56 -12.81 -10.71
CA LEU A 64 -1.59 -13.88 -10.69
C LEU A 64 -0.96 -15.28 -10.87
N PRO A 65 -1.42 -16.31 -10.12
CA PRO A 65 -0.99 -17.68 -10.35
C PRO A 65 -1.52 -18.16 -11.71
N THR A 66 -0.70 -18.91 -12.43
CA THR A 66 -1.12 -19.59 -13.66
C THR A 66 -1.97 -20.82 -13.28
N PRO A 67 -3.22 -20.93 -13.76
CA PRO A 67 -4.08 -22.06 -13.44
C PRO A 67 -3.48 -23.36 -14.01
N ARG A 68 -3.43 -24.42 -13.20
CA ARG A 68 -3.06 -25.78 -13.61
C ARG A 68 -4.25 -26.71 -13.48
N THR A 69 -4.50 -27.50 -14.52
CA THR A 69 -5.63 -28.44 -14.56
C THR A 69 -5.48 -29.49 -13.46
N GLY A 70 -6.49 -29.59 -12.58
CA GLY A 70 -6.53 -30.55 -11.48
C GLY A 70 -5.89 -30.09 -10.16
N GLU A 71 -5.35 -28.87 -10.07
CA GLU A 71 -4.72 -28.34 -8.85
C GLU A 71 -5.38 -27.01 -8.42
N VAL A 72 -5.69 -26.84 -7.13
CA VAL A 72 -6.24 -25.58 -6.61
C VAL A 72 -5.10 -24.65 -6.23
N THR A 73 -4.84 -23.63 -7.05
CA THR A 73 -3.84 -22.59 -6.74
C THR A 73 -4.44 -21.48 -5.89
N PHE A 74 -3.96 -21.33 -4.66
CA PHE A 74 -4.26 -20.19 -3.79
C PHE A 74 -3.21 -19.10 -3.94
N ARG A 75 -3.59 -17.86 -3.61
CA ARG A 75 -2.68 -16.73 -3.59
C ARG A 75 -2.78 -15.98 -2.28
N ASN A 76 -1.62 -15.70 -1.68
CA ASN A 76 -1.53 -14.82 -0.53
C ASN A 76 -1.60 -13.36 -0.98
N VAL A 77 -2.50 -12.63 -0.35
CA VAL A 77 -2.89 -11.25 -0.64
C VAL A 77 -2.22 -10.37 0.41
N SER A 78 -1.19 -9.61 0.03
CA SER A 78 -0.49 -8.68 0.93
C SER A 78 -1.35 -7.44 1.18
N LYS A 79 -2.04 -7.38 2.31
CA LYS A 79 -2.70 -6.15 2.80
C LYS A 79 -1.71 -5.01 2.92
#